data_AF-A0AAD8CBH7-F1
#
_entry.id   AF-A0AAD8CBH7-F1
#
_cell.length_a   1.000
_cell.length_b   1.000
_cell.length_c   1.000
_cell.angle_alpha   90.00
_cell.angle_beta   90.00
_cell.angle_gamma   90.00
#
_symmetry.space_group_name_H-M   'P 1'
#
loop_
_entity.id
_entity.type
_entity.pdbx_description
1 polymer ?
#
loop_
_entity_poly.entity_id
_entity_poly.type
_entity_poly.pdbx_seq_one_letter_code
_entity_poly.pdbx_strand_id
1 'polypeptide(L)'
;MARNMIFWLLLIIVTETRVARRRELPRLLTAPQAVFSSCNNLKVTWKEFDASKDDGDGPISHYLVFIKANITDFVSAWTQIYTVFSQNRVGLSYTVNITTGLIPNVAYNVRVDSVPQDTNNEPLNKYMDGRELRDPVLNQCNC
;
A
#
# COMPACT_ATOMS: atom_id res chain seq x y z
N MET A 1 -32.66 46.15 -51.78
CA MET A 1 -33.10 44.74 -51.68
C MET A 1 -32.15 44.01 -50.76
N ALA A 2 -32.68 43.42 -49.70
CA ALA A 2 -31.96 42.74 -48.63
C ALA A 2 -31.71 41.26 -48.95
N ARG A 3 -30.58 40.72 -48.47
CA ARG A 3 -30.26 39.32 -48.10
C ARG A 3 -28.75 39.27 -47.83
N ASN A 4 -28.25 39.45 -46.61
CA ASN A 4 -28.44 38.66 -45.39
C ASN A 4 -28.16 37.17 -45.62
N MET A 5 -26.94 36.72 -45.28
CA MET A 5 -26.69 35.50 -44.51
C MET A 5 -25.19 35.39 -44.18
N ILE A 6 -24.84 35.97 -43.05
CA ILE A 6 -23.71 35.55 -42.21
C ILE A 6 -24.12 34.21 -41.61
N PHE A 7 -23.44 33.11 -41.93
CA PHE A 7 -23.64 31.84 -41.21
C PHE A 7 -22.32 31.08 -41.02
N TRP A 8 -21.69 31.36 -39.87
CA TRP A 8 -21.00 30.45 -38.95
C TRP A 8 -20.00 29.42 -39.50
N LEU A 9 -18.69 29.73 -39.42
CA LEU A 9 -17.69 28.70 -39.17
C LEU A 9 -17.51 28.61 -37.64
N LEU A 10 -18.15 27.61 -37.03
CA LEU A 10 -17.96 27.26 -35.63
C LEU A 10 -16.55 26.71 -35.45
N LEU A 11 -15.68 27.51 -34.86
CA LEU A 11 -14.42 27.07 -34.29
C LEU A 11 -14.75 26.18 -33.08
N ILE A 12 -14.74 24.86 -33.25
CA ILE A 12 -14.86 23.92 -32.13
C ILE A 12 -13.52 23.97 -31.39
N ILE A 13 -13.42 24.84 -30.39
CA ILE A 13 -12.39 24.72 -29.36
C ILE A 13 -12.83 23.52 -28.51
N VAL A 14 -12.25 22.36 -28.77
CA VAL A 14 -12.29 21.26 -27.80
C VAL A 14 -11.43 21.72 -26.63
N THR A 15 -12.06 22.36 -25.65
CA THR A 15 -11.45 22.56 -24.34
C THR A 15 -11.30 21.17 -23.74
N GLU A 16 -10.09 20.61 -23.78
CA GLU A 16 -9.69 19.55 -22.87
C GLU A 16 -9.92 20.07 -21.45
N THR A 17 -11.07 19.77 -20.87
CA THR A 17 -11.22 19.75 -19.43
C THR A 17 -10.29 18.66 -18.93
N ARG A 18 -9.02 19.01 -18.68
CA ARG A 18 -8.17 18.27 -17.76
C ARG A 18 -8.80 18.42 -16.40
N VAL A 19 -9.80 17.60 -16.12
CA VAL A 19 -10.18 17.27 -14.76
C VAL A 19 -8.88 16.73 -14.17
N ALA A 20 -8.25 17.51 -13.28
CA ALA A 20 -7.09 17.06 -12.54
C ALA A 20 -7.56 15.84 -11.75
N ARG A 21 -7.33 14.63 -12.27
CA ARG A 21 -7.67 13.39 -11.60
C ARG A 21 -6.89 13.42 -10.29
N ARG A 22 -7.60 13.39 -9.17
CA ARG A 22 -6.98 13.38 -7.85
C ARG A 22 -6.14 12.10 -7.77
N ARG A 23 -4.83 12.25 -7.67
CA ARG A 23 -3.86 11.15 -7.54
C ARG A 23 -4.17 10.37 -6.27
N GLU A 24 -4.83 9.22 -6.40
CA GLU A 24 -5.07 8.32 -5.28
C GLU A 24 -3.79 7.54 -4.97
N LEU A 25 -3.55 7.22 -3.69
CA LEU A 25 -2.39 6.44 -3.30
C LEU A 25 -2.68 4.95 -3.53
N PRO A 26 -1.72 4.16 -4.04
CA PRO A 26 -1.91 2.74 -4.28
C PRO A 26 -2.13 2.00 -2.96
N ARG A 27 -3.01 1.01 -2.98
CA ARG A 27 -3.33 0.19 -1.80
C ARG A 27 -3.12 -1.29 -2.10
N LEU A 28 -2.90 -2.07 -1.04
CA LEU A 28 -2.99 -3.52 -1.17
C LEU A 28 -4.45 -3.93 -1.38
N LEU A 29 -4.72 -4.73 -2.41
CA LEU A 29 -6.07 -5.24 -2.69
C LEU A 29 -6.58 -6.14 -1.56
N THR A 30 -5.70 -7.00 -1.08
CA THR A 30 -5.96 -7.92 0.02
C THR A 30 -5.10 -7.57 1.21
N ALA A 31 -5.63 -7.76 2.42
CA ALA A 31 -4.81 -7.72 3.63
C ALA A 31 -3.60 -8.66 3.50
N PRO A 32 -2.47 -8.33 4.15
CA PRO A 32 -1.41 -9.30 4.35
C PRO A 32 -1.96 -10.53 5.08
N GLN A 33 -1.20 -11.63 5.05
CA GLN A 33 -1.56 -12.89 5.68
C GLN A 33 -0.38 -13.42 6.48
N ALA A 34 -0.65 -13.91 7.68
CA ALA A 34 0.34 -14.66 8.46
C ALA A 34 0.27 -16.11 8.02
N VAL A 35 1.39 -16.64 7.54
CA VAL A 35 1.49 -18.03 7.05
C VAL A 35 2.17 -18.95 8.03
N PHE A 36 2.90 -18.39 9.00
CA PHE A 36 3.58 -19.15 10.03
C PHE A 36 3.86 -18.25 11.24
N SER A 37 3.78 -18.84 12.43
CA SER A 37 4.24 -18.23 13.67
C SER A 37 4.93 -19.28 14.53
N SER A 38 6.13 -18.97 14.99
CA SER A 38 6.82 -19.67 16.07
C SER A 38 7.56 -18.66 16.93
N CYS A 39 8.16 -19.12 18.03
CA CYS A 39 8.92 -18.25 18.92
C CYS A 39 9.94 -17.40 18.15
N ASN A 40 9.76 -16.08 18.22
CA ASN A 40 10.53 -15.03 17.55
C ASN A 40 10.64 -15.20 16.03
N ASN A 41 9.61 -15.72 15.38
CA ASN A 41 9.56 -15.92 13.93
C ASN A 41 8.12 -15.86 13.43
N LEU A 42 7.74 -14.72 12.87
CA LEU A 42 6.46 -14.53 12.20
C LEU A 42 6.69 -14.39 10.70
N LYS A 43 6.06 -15.26 9.90
CA LYS A 43 6.09 -15.12 8.43
C LYS A 43 4.81 -14.46 7.94
N VAL A 44 4.99 -13.36 7.23
CA VAL A 44 3.89 -12.57 6.65
C VAL A 44 4.06 -12.48 5.15
N THR A 45 2.95 -12.64 4.42
CA THR A 45 2.90 -12.54 2.96
C THR A 45 1.84 -11.56 2.47
N TRP A 46 2.08 -10.94 1.33
CA TRP A 46 1.12 -10.11 0.60
C TRP A 46 1.40 -10.16 -0.90
N LYS A 47 0.43 -9.71 -1.70
CA LYS A 47 0.56 -9.65 -3.16
C LYS A 47 1.08 -8.29 -3.61
N GLU A 48 1.85 -8.30 -4.69
CA GLU A 48 2.21 -7.09 -5.44
C GLU A 48 0.94 -6.30 -5.80
N PHE A 49 1.11 -4.98 -5.88
CA PHE A 49 0.07 -4.08 -6.33
C PHE A 49 -0.32 -4.35 -7.78
N ASP A 50 -1.62 -4.29 -8.05
CA ASP A 50 -2.20 -4.57 -9.35
C ASP A 50 -3.01 -3.35 -9.78
N ALA A 51 -2.39 -2.48 -10.58
CA ALA A 51 -2.99 -1.26 -11.11
C ALA A 51 -4.25 -1.50 -11.95
N SER A 52 -4.53 -2.75 -12.37
CA SER A 52 -5.77 -3.09 -13.08
C SER A 52 -6.99 -3.22 -12.16
N LYS A 53 -6.77 -3.25 -10.84
CA LYS A 53 -7.81 -3.51 -9.81
C LYS A 53 -7.85 -2.49 -8.69
N ASP A 54 -6.96 -1.50 -8.72
CA ASP A 54 -6.89 -0.43 -7.72
C ASP A 54 -6.87 0.92 -8.44
N ASP A 55 -7.64 1.88 -7.91
CA ASP A 55 -7.74 3.23 -8.49
C ASP A 55 -6.56 4.13 -8.13
N GLY A 56 -5.64 3.65 -7.28
CA GLY A 56 -4.42 4.35 -6.90
C GLY A 56 -3.38 4.42 -8.01
N ASP A 57 -2.67 5.54 -8.08
CA ASP A 57 -1.65 5.76 -9.08
C ASP A 57 -0.38 4.96 -8.72
N GLY A 58 -0.10 3.94 -9.52
CA GLY A 58 1.20 3.26 -9.54
C GLY A 58 2.25 4.00 -10.38
N PRO A 59 3.47 3.45 -10.51
CA PRO A 59 3.95 2.21 -9.89
C PRO A 59 4.34 2.36 -8.41
N ILE A 60 4.57 1.23 -7.73
CA ILE A 60 5.06 1.19 -6.35
C ILE A 60 6.59 1.16 -6.34
N SER A 61 7.19 1.95 -5.46
CA SER A 61 8.63 1.88 -5.14
C SER A 61 8.90 0.70 -4.21
N HIS A 62 8.24 0.68 -3.06
CA HIS A 62 8.45 -0.31 -2.02
C HIS A 62 7.27 -0.40 -1.07
N TYR A 63 7.32 -1.41 -0.22
CA TYR A 63 6.39 -1.65 0.88
C TYR A 63 7.10 -1.43 2.21
N LEU A 64 6.39 -0.84 3.16
CA LEU A 64 6.84 -0.71 4.54
C LEU A 64 6.04 -1.68 5.41
N VAL A 65 6.75 -2.51 6.17
CA VAL A 65 6.13 -3.48 7.07
C VAL A 65 6.22 -2.94 8.50
N PHE A 66 5.07 -2.84 9.15
CA PHE A 66 4.94 -2.38 10.52
C PHE A 66 4.38 -3.48 11.42
N ILE A 67 4.81 -3.49 12.68
CA ILE A 67 4.22 -4.32 13.73
C ILE A 67 3.72 -3.46 14.89
N LYS A 68 2.69 -3.94 15.57
CA LYS A 68 2.19 -3.36 16.81
C LYS A 68 1.88 -4.48 17.79
N ALA A 69 2.51 -4.42 18.97
CA ALA A 69 2.25 -5.37 20.04
C ALA A 69 0.85 -5.12 20.62
N ASN A 70 0.07 -6.18 20.81
CA ASN A 70 -1.22 -6.10 21.48
C ASN A 70 -1.02 -6.39 22.96
N ILE A 71 -0.68 -5.33 23.68
CA ILE A 71 -0.35 -5.33 25.11
C ILE A 71 -1.21 -4.28 25.80
N THR A 72 -1.69 -4.61 26.99
CA THR A 72 -2.61 -3.76 27.77
C THR A 72 -1.88 -2.79 28.69
N ASP A 73 -0.64 -3.08 29.03
CA ASP A 73 0.07 -2.44 30.14
C ASP A 73 0.69 -1.09 29.75
N PHE A 74 0.85 -0.83 28.45
CA PHE A 74 1.31 0.45 27.92
C PHE A 74 0.82 0.69 26.49
N VAL A 75 0.86 1.96 26.05
CA VAL A 75 0.48 2.35 24.69
C VAL A 75 1.50 1.77 23.70
N SER A 76 1.10 0.75 22.94
CA SER A 76 1.90 0.23 21.83
C SER A 76 1.74 1.08 20.58
N ALA A 77 2.85 1.47 19.97
CA ALA A 77 2.91 2.19 18.71
C ALA A 77 3.30 1.26 17.54
N TRP A 78 2.90 1.64 16.33
CA TRP A 78 3.37 0.97 15.11
C TRP A 78 4.87 1.19 14.94
N THR A 79 5.61 0.11 14.75
CA THR A 79 7.06 0.12 14.55
C THR A 79 7.39 -0.45 13.19
N GLN A 80 8.10 0.32 12.35
CA GLN A 80 8.60 -0.17 11.07
C GLN A 80 9.72 -1.19 11.30
N ILE A 81 9.64 -2.35 10.65
CA ILE A 81 10.62 -3.42 10.77
C ILE A 81 11.30 -3.78 9.45
N TYR A 82 10.62 -3.58 8.31
CA TYR A 82 11.18 -3.87 6.99
C TYR A 82 10.76 -2.84 5.95
N THR A 83 11.64 -2.69 4.96
CA THR A 83 11.38 -2.06 3.67
C THR A 83 11.58 -3.12 2.59
N VAL A 84 10.57 -3.36 1.76
CA VAL A 84 10.61 -4.38 0.70
C VAL A 84 10.39 -3.71 -0.65
N PHE A 85 11.43 -3.66 -1.48
CA PHE A 85 11.34 -3.01 -2.80
C PHE A 85 10.44 -3.79 -3.76
N SER A 86 9.55 -3.07 -4.44
CA SER A 86 8.66 -3.66 -5.44
C SER A 86 9.46 -4.07 -6.67
N GLN A 87 9.12 -5.22 -7.22
CA GLN A 87 9.60 -5.70 -8.51
C GLN A 87 8.65 -5.30 -9.65
N ASN A 88 7.53 -4.62 -9.36
CA ASN A 88 6.51 -4.21 -10.32
C ASN A 88 6.01 -5.37 -11.20
N ARG A 89 5.84 -6.55 -10.60
CA ARG A 89 5.39 -7.78 -11.27
C ARG A 89 4.04 -8.21 -10.73
N VAL A 90 2.97 -7.82 -11.42
CA VAL A 90 1.60 -8.19 -11.06
C VAL A 90 1.49 -9.72 -10.86
N GLY A 91 0.91 -10.12 -9.72
CA GLY A 91 0.77 -11.52 -9.32
C GLY A 91 1.93 -12.08 -8.49
N LEU A 92 3.06 -11.38 -8.39
CA LEU A 92 4.13 -11.72 -7.45
C LEU A 92 3.60 -11.62 -6.00
N SER A 93 4.10 -12.51 -5.13
CA SER A 93 3.85 -12.43 -3.69
C SER A 93 5.16 -12.22 -2.96
N TYR A 94 5.14 -11.34 -1.96
CA TYR A 94 6.25 -11.09 -1.05
C TYR A 94 6.07 -11.92 0.20
N THR A 95 7.18 -12.33 0.82
CA THR A 95 7.18 -12.96 2.14
C THR A 95 8.32 -12.39 2.95
N VAL A 96 8.04 -11.94 4.16
CA VAL A 96 9.05 -11.53 5.14
C VAL A 96 8.98 -12.43 6.36
N ASN A 97 10.13 -12.65 6.97
CA ASN A 97 10.24 -13.32 8.26
C ASN A 97 10.63 -12.28 9.31
N ILE A 98 9.72 -11.99 10.23
CA ILE A 98 9.92 -11.05 11.32
C ILE A 98 10.54 -11.80 12.50
N THR A 99 11.79 -11.47 12.80
CA THR A 99 12.57 -12.12 13.87
C THR A 99 13.07 -11.14 14.94
N THR A 100 12.74 -9.85 14.81
CA THR A 100 13.21 -8.79 15.70
C THR A 100 12.02 -7.98 16.23
N GLY A 101 12.18 -7.35 17.41
CA GLY A 101 11.11 -6.57 18.04
C GLY A 101 9.94 -7.40 18.59
N LEU A 102 10.11 -8.72 18.65
CA LEU A 102 9.11 -9.66 19.15
C LEU A 102 9.33 -9.97 20.64
N ILE A 103 8.27 -9.85 21.42
CA ILE A 103 8.21 -10.20 22.84
C ILE A 103 7.58 -11.60 22.94
N PRO A 104 8.17 -12.51 23.72
CA PRO A 104 7.59 -13.84 23.96
C PRO A 104 6.15 -13.76 24.44
N ASN A 105 5.28 -14.60 23.90
CA ASN A 105 3.88 -14.77 24.29
C ASN A 105 3.01 -13.52 24.14
N VAL A 106 3.38 -12.62 23.22
CA VAL A 106 2.58 -11.44 22.86
C VAL A 106 1.98 -11.61 21.47
N ALA A 107 0.73 -11.16 21.31
CA ALA A 107 0.07 -11.11 20.01
C ALA A 107 0.43 -9.83 19.26
N TYR A 108 0.62 -9.91 17.95
CA TYR A 108 1.02 -8.79 17.11
C TYR A 108 0.03 -8.53 15.98
N ASN A 109 -0.32 -7.27 15.78
CA ASN A 109 -0.87 -6.80 14.52
C ASN A 109 0.28 -6.49 13.57
N VAL A 110 0.07 -6.73 12.28
CA VAL A 110 1.03 -6.39 11.22
C VAL A 110 0.31 -5.60 10.15
N ARG A 111 0.94 -4.52 9.67
CA ARG A 111 0.44 -3.67 8.59
C ARG A 111 1.47 -3.57 7.49
N VAL A 112 1.02 -3.53 6.23
CA VAL A 112 1.90 -3.35 5.08
C VAL A 112 1.44 -2.13 4.28
N ASP A 113 2.24 -1.08 4.31
CA ASP A 113 1.97 0.20 3.66
C ASP A 113 2.63 0.23 2.27
N SER A 114 1.96 0.83 1.29
CA SER A 114 2.43 0.95 -0.08
C SER A 114 3.01 2.34 -0.32
N VAL A 115 4.25 2.41 -0.82
CA VAL A 115 4.93 3.68 -1.16
C VAL A 115 5.00 3.83 -2.69
N PRO A 116 4.19 4.73 -3.29
CA PRO A 116 4.28 5.02 -4.72
C PRO A 116 5.60 5.71 -5.09
N GLN A 117 5.94 5.67 -6.37
CA GLN A 117 7.01 6.50 -6.95
C GLN A 117 6.47 7.59 -7.87
N ASP A 118 7.27 8.63 -8.06
CA ASP A 118 7.02 9.69 -9.03
C ASP A 118 7.47 9.30 -10.45
N THR A 119 7.39 10.26 -11.38
CA THR A 119 7.80 10.07 -12.77
C THR A 119 9.31 9.94 -12.97
N ASN A 120 10.12 10.28 -11.96
CA ASN A 120 11.57 10.13 -11.94
C ASN A 120 12.00 8.82 -11.25
N ASN A 121 11.04 7.96 -10.90
CA ASN A 121 11.22 6.76 -10.10
C ASN A 121 11.70 7.03 -8.66
N GLU A 122 11.44 8.22 -8.12
CA GLU A 122 11.73 8.55 -6.73
C GLU A 122 10.54 8.21 -5.84
N PRO A 123 10.75 7.66 -4.62
CA PRO A 123 9.66 7.40 -3.69
C PRO A 123 8.95 8.71 -3.31
N LEU A 124 7.62 8.71 -3.36
CA LEU A 124 6.86 9.83 -2.85
C LEU A 124 6.95 9.87 -1.32
N ASN A 125 7.09 11.06 -0.74
CA ASN A 125 7.03 11.28 0.72
C ASN A 125 5.58 11.22 1.25
N LYS A 126 4.77 10.33 0.68
CA LYS A 126 3.39 10.05 1.03
C LYS A 126 3.15 8.58 0.77
N TYR A 127 2.57 7.90 1.74
CA TYR A 127 2.14 6.51 1.62
C TYR A 127 0.74 6.39 2.18
N MET A 128 -0.01 5.42 1.67
CA MET A 128 -1.30 5.08 2.27
C MET A 128 -1.02 4.16 3.46
N ASP A 129 -1.64 4.46 4.60
CA ASP A 129 -1.76 3.48 5.68
C ASP A 129 -2.32 2.18 5.06
N GLY A 130 -1.55 1.13 5.25
CA GLY A 130 -1.73 -0.16 4.63
C GLY A 130 -2.89 -0.94 5.20
N ARG A 131 -3.13 -2.10 4.61
CA ARG A 131 -4.04 -3.07 5.23
C ARG A 131 -3.31 -3.81 6.34
N GLU A 132 -4.00 -3.99 7.45
CA GLU A 132 -3.56 -4.82 8.57
C GLU A 132 -3.89 -6.30 8.31
N LEU A 133 -3.16 -7.19 8.97
CA LEU A 133 -3.57 -8.58 9.14
C LEU A 133 -4.98 -8.61 9.70
N ARG A 134 -5.79 -9.57 9.25
CA ARG A 134 -7.16 -9.74 9.74
C ARG A 134 -7.20 -10.04 11.24
N ASP A 135 -6.31 -10.93 11.67
CA ASP A 135 -6.24 -11.41 13.03
C ASP A 135 -4.82 -11.20 13.59
N PRO A 136 -4.69 -10.71 14.84
CA PRO A 136 -3.39 -10.64 15.51
C PRO A 136 -2.76 -12.03 15.63
N VAL A 137 -1.43 -12.10 15.52
CA VAL A 137 -0.71 -13.38 15.56
C VAL A 137 0.11 -13.50 16.83
N LEU A 138 -0.07 -14.60 17.53
CA LEU A 138 0.63 -14.89 18.78
C LEU A 138 2.07 -15.33 18.51
N ASN A 139 3.04 -14.63 19.10
CA ASN A 139 4.44 -15.05 19.17
C ASN A 139 4.63 -16.09 20.29
N GLN A 140 4.11 -17.30 20.09
CA GLN A 140 4.13 -18.35 21.11
C GLN A 140 5.55 -18.86 21.35
N CYS A 141 6.03 -18.73 22.58
CA CYS A 141 7.31 -19.26 23.04
C CYS A 141 7.07 -20.21 24.21
N ASN A 142 7.65 -21.41 24.15
CA ASN A 142 7.71 -22.30 25.30
C ASN A 142 8.79 -21.74 26.24
N CYS A 143 8.35 -21.16 27.36
CA CYS A 143 9.22 -20.70 28.44
C CYS A 143 9.41 -21.81 29.48
#